data_AF-A0A7C1U5V2-F1
#
_entry.id   AF-A0A7C1U5V2-F1
#
_cell.length_a   1.000
_cell.length_b   1.000
_cell.length_c   1.000
_cell.angle_alpha   90.00
_cell.angle_beta   90.00
_cell.angle_gamma   90.00
#
_symmetry.space_group_name_H-M   'P 1'
#
loop_
_entity.id
_entity.type
_entity.pdbx_description
1 polymer ?
#
loop_
_entity_poly.entity_id
_entity_poly.type
_entity_poly.pdbx_seq_one_letter_code
_entity_poly.pdbx_strand_id
1 'polypeptide(L)'
;MKKLLIGLLVILLIVGGVVIYGASQSGTLIREAVLDYAPPATGAKVSLDKVDVAILGGSAGISNLTVGNPKGFKSDYAFKVANMAVKIDMASLTGEVIRIKEIRIDGADLIYELGTKGNNISKIQKNI
;
A
#
# COMPACT_ATOMS: atom_id res chain seq x y z
N MET A 1 42.22 12.57 16.80
CA MET A 1 41.77 11.71 15.68
C MET A 1 40.93 10.51 16.12
N LYS A 2 41.40 9.64 17.04
CA LYS A 2 40.62 8.46 17.50
C LYS A 2 39.24 8.79 18.09
N LYS A 3 39.13 9.85 18.91
CA LYS A 3 37.85 10.28 19.52
C LYS A 3 36.83 10.81 18.50
N LEU A 4 37.30 11.45 17.42
CA LEU A 4 36.45 11.93 16.33
C LEU A 4 35.94 10.77 15.47
N LEU A 5 36.78 9.76 15.21
CA LEU A 5 36.38 8.53 14.52
C LEU A 5 35.34 7.74 15.32
N ILE A 6 35.50 7.65 16.65
CA ILE A 6 34.51 7.01 17.53
C ILE A 6 33.19 7.78 17.52
N GLY A 7 33.23 9.11 17.62
CA GLY A 7 32.03 9.95 17.53
C GLY A 7 31.28 9.78 16.20
N LEU A 8 32.01 9.76 15.08
CA LEU A 8 31.43 9.53 13.75
C LEU A 8 30.82 8.14 13.62
N LEU A 9 31.47 7.11 14.16
CA LEU A 9 30.96 5.74 14.16
C LEU A 9 29.65 5.62 14.94
N VAL A 10 29.55 6.26 16.10
CA VAL A 10 28.33 6.28 16.91
C VAL A 10 27.18 6.95 16.16
N ILE A 11 27.44 8.08 15.50
CA ILE A 11 26.44 8.77 14.67
C ILE A 11 25.96 7.87 13.53
N LEU A 12 26.88 7.21 12.82
CA LEU A 12 26.54 6.27 11.74
C LEU A 12 25.69 5.09 12.24
N LEU A 13 25.99 4.56 13.43
CA LEU A 13 25.20 3.48 14.04
C LEU A 13 23.80 3.95 14.42
N ILE A 14 23.65 5.16 14.95
CA ILE A 14 22.34 5.74 15.28
C ILE A 14 21.51 5.95 14.01
N VAL A 15 22.09 6.59 13.00
CA VAL A 15 21.42 6.84 11.72
C VAL A 15 21.05 5.53 11.04
N GLY A 16 21.99 4.57 10.98
CA GLY A 16 21.74 3.23 10.45
C GLY A 16 20.61 2.51 11.21
N GLY A 17 20.62 2.60 12.54
CA GLY A 17 19.57 2.03 13.40
C GLY A 17 18.18 2.62 13.12
N VAL A 18 18.08 3.94 12.98
CA VAL A 18 16.81 4.63 12.64
C VAL A 18 16.31 4.23 11.27
N VAL A 19 17.18 4.18 10.26
CA VAL A 19 16.81 3.77 8.90
C VAL A 19 16.33 2.32 8.87
N ILE A 20 17.03 1.40 9.53
CA ILE A 20 16.65 -0.02 9.61
C ILE A 20 15.32 -0.17 10.34
N TYR A 21 15.14 0.54 11.47
CA TYR A 21 13.91 0.49 12.24
C TYR A 21 12.72 1.01 11.44
N GLY A 22 12.87 2.17 10.78
CA GLY A 22 11.82 2.73 9.91
C GLY A 22 11.48 1.80 8.74
N ALA A 23 12.50 1.20 8.10
CA ALA A 23 12.28 0.21 7.05
C ALA A 23 11.50 -1.01 7.56
N SER A 24 11.77 -1.48 8.78
CA SER A 24 11.09 -2.62 9.39
C SER A 24 9.60 -2.37 9.71
N GLN A 25 9.21 -1.11 9.95
CA GLN A 25 7.83 -0.72 10.28
C GLN A 25 7.04 -0.18 9.08
N SER A 26 7.67 -0.08 7.91
CA SER A 26 7.07 0.49 6.70
C SER A 26 5.73 -0.16 6.33
N GLY A 27 5.62 -1.49 6.43
CA GLY A 27 4.37 -2.22 6.18
C GLY A 27 3.24 -1.77 7.11
N THR A 28 3.48 -1.69 8.41
CA THR A 28 2.49 -1.24 9.40
C THR A 28 2.03 0.18 9.13
N LEU A 29 2.97 1.10 8.88
CA LEU A 29 2.67 2.51 8.62
C LEU A 29 1.82 2.69 7.34
N ILE A 30 2.18 1.97 6.26
CA ILE A 30 1.40 2.03 5.01
C ILE A 30 0.02 1.43 5.22
N ARG A 31 -0.09 0.31 5.95
CA ARG A 31 -1.38 -0.30 6.27
C ARG A 31 -2.29 0.67 7.01
N GLU A 32 -1.78 1.32 8.04
CA GLU A 32 -2.53 2.32 8.81
C GLU A 32 -2.96 3.50 7.93
N ALA A 33 -2.05 4.05 7.13
CA ALA A 33 -2.40 5.11 6.18
C ALA A 33 -3.50 4.68 5.19
N VAL A 34 -3.46 3.45 4.67
CA VAL A 34 -4.53 2.93 3.81
C VAL A 34 -5.85 2.88 4.57
N LEU A 35 -5.86 2.40 5.81
CA LEU A 35 -7.09 2.31 6.61
C LEU A 35 -7.65 3.68 7.02
N ASP A 36 -6.80 4.70 7.15
CA ASP A 36 -7.22 6.06 7.50
C ASP A 36 -7.72 6.85 6.28
N TYR A 37 -7.03 6.74 5.15
CA TYR A 37 -7.32 7.58 3.97
C TYR A 37 -8.21 6.90 2.91
N ALA A 38 -8.20 5.57 2.80
CA ALA A 38 -9.00 4.89 1.77
C ALA A 38 -10.51 4.93 2.05
N PRO A 39 -11.02 4.82 3.30
CA PRO A 39 -12.45 4.93 3.54
C PRO A 39 -13.07 6.28 3.13
N PRO A 40 -12.51 7.45 3.49
CA PRO A 40 -13.05 8.72 3.01
C PRO A 40 -12.88 8.89 1.49
N ALA A 41 -11.77 8.41 0.90
CA ALA A 41 -11.54 8.49 -0.55
C ALA A 41 -12.48 7.60 -1.36
N THR A 42 -12.82 6.41 -0.87
CA THR A 42 -13.73 5.48 -1.57
C THR A 42 -15.20 5.73 -1.23
N GLY A 43 -15.48 6.38 -0.09
CA GLY A 43 -16.83 6.50 0.46
C GLY A 43 -17.41 5.16 0.94
N ALA A 44 -16.55 4.18 1.21
CA ALA A 44 -16.90 2.83 1.63
C ALA A 44 -15.97 2.36 2.76
N LYS A 45 -16.37 1.33 3.50
CA LYS A 45 -15.49 0.71 4.49
C LYS A 45 -14.33 0.01 3.77
N VAL A 46 -13.09 0.22 4.21
CA VAL A 46 -11.93 -0.49 3.69
C VAL A 46 -11.29 -1.30 4.81
N SER A 47 -10.88 -2.53 4.51
CA SER A 47 -10.05 -3.36 5.38
C SER A 47 -8.86 -3.90 4.62
N LEU A 48 -7.76 -4.08 5.33
CA LEU A 48 -6.50 -4.57 4.79
C LEU A 48 -5.78 -5.34 5.89
N ASP A 49 -5.35 -6.56 5.62
CA ASP A 49 -4.72 -7.40 6.64
C ASP A 49 -3.25 -7.06 6.79
N LYS A 50 -2.51 -7.08 5.69
CA LYS A 50 -1.06 -6.96 5.71
C LYS A 50 -0.54 -6.14 4.54
N VAL A 51 0.53 -5.40 4.80
CA VAL A 51 1.39 -4.80 3.79
C VAL A 51 2.80 -5.29 4.04
N ASP A 52 3.44 -5.85 3.01
CA ASP A 52 4.83 -6.29 3.03
C ASP A 52 5.64 -5.41 2.08
N VAL A 53 6.71 -4.80 2.59
CA VAL A 53 7.61 -3.96 1.78
C VAL A 53 9.04 -4.41 2.00
N ALA A 54 9.73 -4.71 0.90
CA ALA A 54 11.18 -4.89 0.89
C ALA A 54 11.79 -3.73 0.10
N ILE A 55 12.05 -2.62 0.79
CA ILE A 55 12.53 -1.36 0.19
C ILE A 55 13.79 -1.60 -0.65
N LEU A 56 14.78 -2.31 -0.10
CA LEU A 56 16.03 -2.64 -0.80
C LEU A 56 15.82 -3.60 -1.98
N GLY A 57 14.83 -4.49 -1.87
CA GLY A 57 14.47 -5.46 -2.91
C GLY A 57 13.55 -4.88 -4.00
N GLY A 58 13.02 -3.67 -3.79
CA GLY A 58 12.10 -3.01 -4.69
C GLY A 58 10.76 -3.69 -4.83
N SER A 59 10.30 -4.41 -3.80
CA SER A 59 9.00 -5.09 -3.83
C SER A 59 8.07 -4.55 -2.76
N ALA A 60 6.80 -4.42 -3.11
CA ALA A 60 5.72 -4.14 -2.18
C ALA A 60 4.55 -5.07 -2.48
N GLY A 61 3.83 -5.49 -1.44
CA GLY A 61 2.66 -6.33 -1.58
C GLY A 61 1.65 -6.08 -0.48
N ILE A 62 0.40 -6.41 -0.77
CA ILE A 62 -0.71 -6.33 0.16
C ILE A 62 -1.50 -7.63 0.15
N SER A 63 -2.10 -7.96 1.29
CA SER A 63 -2.93 -9.15 1.45
C SER A 63 -4.31 -8.82 2.02
N ASN A 64 -5.32 -9.50 1.48
CA ASN A 64 -6.73 -9.43 1.87
C ASN A 64 -7.27 -7.99 1.93
N LEU A 65 -7.02 -7.20 0.87
CA LEU A 65 -7.66 -5.91 0.73
C LEU A 65 -9.14 -6.13 0.39
N THR A 66 -10.03 -5.50 1.14
CA THR A 66 -11.47 -5.46 0.86
C THR A 66 -11.96 -4.03 0.88
N VAL A 67 -12.63 -3.64 -0.19
CA VAL A 67 -13.38 -2.38 -0.31
C VAL A 67 -14.86 -2.74 -0.28
N GLY A 68 -15.52 -2.30 0.78
CA GLY A 68 -16.95 -2.44 0.98
C GLY A 68 -17.77 -1.67 -0.06
N ASN A 69 -19.08 -1.67 0.11
CA ASN A 69 -19.96 -0.88 -0.74
C ASN A 69 -20.24 0.52 -0.18
N PRO A 70 -20.30 1.54 -1.04
CA PRO A 70 -20.88 2.83 -0.68
C PRO A 70 -22.37 2.69 -0.29
N LYS A 71 -22.92 3.69 0.40
CA LYS A 71 -24.36 3.71 0.74
C LYS A 71 -25.24 3.57 -0.52
N GLY A 72 -26.22 2.68 -0.46
CA GLY A 72 -27.22 2.45 -1.51
C GLY A 72 -27.05 1.17 -2.33
N PHE A 73 -26.09 0.32 -1.96
CA PHE A 73 -25.85 -1.00 -2.55
C PHE A 73 -25.92 -2.09 -1.47
N LYS A 74 -26.27 -3.32 -1.86
CA LYS A 74 -26.63 -4.42 -0.97
C LYS A 74 -25.57 -5.51 -0.87
N SER A 75 -24.71 -5.65 -1.87
CA SER A 75 -23.62 -6.61 -1.84
C SER A 75 -22.66 -6.32 -0.67
N ASP A 76 -22.00 -7.36 -0.17
CA ASP A 76 -21.14 -7.25 1.00
C ASP A 76 -19.90 -6.38 0.74
N TYR A 77 -19.36 -6.44 -0.48
CA TYR A 77 -18.20 -5.68 -0.93
C TYR A 77 -18.33 -5.27 -2.39
N ALA A 78 -17.66 -4.18 -2.76
CA ALA A 78 -17.51 -3.77 -4.15
C ALA A 78 -16.33 -4.46 -4.81
N PHE A 79 -15.22 -4.59 -4.07
CA PHE A 79 -13.96 -5.16 -4.56
C PHE A 79 -13.21 -5.85 -3.43
N LYS A 80 -12.64 -7.02 -3.67
CA LYS A 80 -11.66 -7.66 -2.79
C LYS A 80 -10.54 -8.29 -3.60
N VAL A 81 -9.37 -8.41 -2.99
CA VAL A 81 -8.23 -9.10 -3.56
C VAL A 81 -7.48 -9.84 -2.46
N ALA A 82 -7.19 -11.12 -2.70
CA ALA A 82 -6.46 -11.94 -1.74
C ALA A 82 -5.00 -11.51 -1.64
N ASN A 83 -4.32 -11.30 -2.78
CA ASN A 83 -2.95 -10.79 -2.79
C ASN A 83 -2.71 -9.88 -4.00
N MET A 84 -2.00 -8.79 -3.78
CA MET A 84 -1.46 -7.96 -4.85
C MET A 84 0.01 -7.66 -4.57
N ALA A 85 0.87 -7.78 -5.57
CA ALA A 85 2.30 -7.54 -5.44
C ALA A 85 2.83 -6.74 -6.63
N VAL A 86 3.80 -5.87 -6.36
CA VAL A 86 4.54 -5.12 -7.38
C VAL A 86 6.03 -5.26 -7.14
N LYS A 87 6.80 -5.38 -8.21
CA LYS A 87 8.26 -5.34 -8.18
C LYS A 87 8.76 -4.27 -9.12
N ILE A 88 9.58 -3.37 -8.60
CA ILE A 88 10.13 -2.22 -9.31
C ILE A 88 11.65 -2.40 -9.43
N ASP A 89 12.20 -1.91 -10.53
CA ASP A 89 13.64 -1.79 -10.67
C ASP A 89 14.16 -0.60 -9.86
N MET A 90 14.82 -0.84 -8.73
CA MET A 90 15.31 0.25 -7.86
C MET A 90 16.25 1.22 -8.56
N ALA A 91 17.06 0.73 -9.51
CA ALA A 91 17.93 1.57 -10.33
C ALA A 91 17.18 2.52 -11.28
N SER A 92 15.88 2.30 -11.49
CA SER A 92 15.05 3.15 -12.36
C SER A 92 14.38 4.32 -11.63
N LEU A 93 14.28 4.28 -10.29
CA LEU A 93 13.53 5.26 -9.51
C LEU A 93 14.06 6.69 -9.61
N THR A 94 15.37 6.85 -9.87
CA THR A 94 16.02 8.15 -10.04
C THR A 94 16.13 8.59 -11.50
N GLY A 95 15.67 7.75 -12.44
CA GLY A 95 15.68 8.05 -13.87
C GLY A 95 14.36 8.64 -14.34
N GLU A 96 14.31 9.05 -15.62
CA GLU A 96 13.09 9.59 -16.22
C GLU A 96 11.97 8.55 -16.36
N VAL A 97 12.32 7.27 -16.50
CA VAL A 97 11.37 6.17 -16.70
C VAL A 97 11.51 5.14 -15.58
N ILE A 98 10.46 5.03 -14.77
CA ILE A 98 10.33 4.00 -13.74
C ILE A 98 9.97 2.67 -14.40
N ARG A 99 10.76 1.62 -14.13
CA ARG A 99 10.56 0.28 -14.68
C ARG A 99 9.91 -0.63 -13.65
N ILE A 100 8.69 -1.06 -13.95
CA ILE A 100 7.98 -2.09 -13.18
C ILE A 100 8.30 -3.44 -13.80
N LYS A 101 8.90 -4.33 -13.00
CA LYS A 101 9.28 -5.70 -13.40
C LYS A 101 8.11 -6.67 -13.31
N GLU A 102 7.23 -6.48 -12.32
CA GLU A 102 6.10 -7.37 -12.09
C GLU A 102 4.94 -6.59 -11.46
N ILE A 103 3.72 -6.90 -11.91
CA ILE A 103 2.48 -6.63 -11.21
C ILE A 103 1.73 -7.96 -11.15
N ARG A 104 1.43 -8.44 -9.95
CA ARG A 104 0.65 -9.66 -9.73
C ARG A 104 -0.59 -9.33 -8.91
N ILE A 105 -1.72 -9.87 -9.34
CA ILE A 105 -3.01 -9.72 -8.67
C ILE A 105 -3.64 -11.12 -8.63
N ASP A 106 -3.84 -11.64 -7.41
CA ASP A 106 -4.37 -12.97 -7.15
C ASP A 106 -5.65 -12.89 -6.32
N GLY A 107 -6.66 -13.66 -6.73
CA GLY A 107 -7.93 -13.74 -6.03
C GLY A 107 -8.72 -12.43 -6.05
N ALA A 108 -8.62 -11.66 -7.14
CA ALA A 108 -9.46 -10.48 -7.34
C ALA A 108 -10.91 -10.89 -7.59
N ASP A 109 -11.83 -10.22 -6.90
CA ASP A 109 -13.26 -10.42 -7.03
C ASP A 109 -13.96 -9.07 -6.92
N LEU A 110 -14.82 -8.79 -7.90
CA LEU A 110 -15.48 -7.50 -8.09
C LEU A 110 -16.97 -7.75 -8.29
N ILE A 111 -17.78 -7.04 -7.52
CA ILE A 111 -19.23 -7.07 -7.69
C ILE A 111 -19.67 -5.75 -8.31
N TYR A 112 -20.18 -5.81 -9.52
CA TYR A 112 -20.80 -4.66 -10.18
C TYR A 112 -22.30 -4.67 -9.89
N GLU A 113 -22.74 -3.79 -8.99
CA GLU A 113 -24.14 -3.70 -8.57
C GLU A 113 -24.81 -2.46 -9.16
N LEU A 114 -25.94 -2.66 -9.84
CA LEU A 114 -26.80 -1.59 -10.32
C LEU A 114 -27.79 -1.16 -9.22
N GLY A 115 -27.75 0.12 -8.86
CA GLY A 115 -28.71 0.78 -7.98
C GLY A 115 -29.54 1.84 -8.70
N THR A 116 -30.39 2.54 -7.96
CA THR A 116 -31.30 3.56 -8.52
C THR A 116 -30.60 4.82 -9.03
N LYS A 117 -29.36 5.08 -8.61
CA LYS A 117 -28.57 6.27 -8.96
C LYS A 117 -27.25 5.92 -9.67
N GLY A 118 -27.23 4.82 -10.42
CA GLY A 118 -26.04 4.28 -11.08
C GLY A 118 -25.49 3.03 -10.38
N ASN A 119 -24.22 2.71 -10.60
CA ASN A 119 -23.59 1.51 -10.05
C ASN A 119 -22.60 1.84 -8.91
N ASN A 120 -22.25 0.81 -8.13
CA ASN A 120 -21.35 0.94 -6.98
C ASN A 120 -19.93 1.38 -7.36
N ILE A 121 -19.35 0.79 -8.41
CA ILE A 121 -17.98 1.09 -8.85
C ILE A 121 -17.84 2.54 -9.30
N SER A 122 -18.76 3.05 -10.12
CA SER A 122 -18.77 4.44 -10.54
C SER A 122 -19.02 5.41 -9.39
N LYS A 123 -19.72 4.99 -8.33
CA LYS A 123 -19.89 5.83 -7.14
C LYS A 123 -18.59 5.92 -6.33
N ILE A 124 -17.82 4.84 -6.24
CA ILE A 124 -16.47 4.85 -5.66
C ILE A 124 -15.56 5.77 -6.49
N GLN A 125 -15.54 5.62 -7.81
CA GLN A 125 -14.71 6.44 -8.70
C GLN A 125 -15.00 7.94 -8.63
N LYS A 126 -16.24 8.35 -8.33
CA LYS A 126 -16.60 9.77 -8.17
C LYS A 126 -16.06 10.42 -6.90
N ASN A 127 -15.61 9.63 -5.92
CA ASN A 127 -15.03 10.12 -4.68
C ASN A 127 -13.49 10.23 -4.75
N ILE A 128 -12.87 9.70 -5.81
CA ILE A 128 -11.42 9.64 -6.04
C ILE A 128 -11.01 10.70 -7.06
#